data_AF-A0A6N8ZQV7-F1
#
_entry.id   AF-A0A6N8ZQV7-F1
#
_cell.length_a   1.000
_cell.length_b   1.000
_cell.length_c   1.000
_cell.angle_alpha   90.00
_cell.angle_beta   90.00
_cell.angle_gamma   90.00
#
_symmetry.space_group_name_H-M   'P 1'
#
loop_
_entity.id
_entity.type
_entity.pdbx_description
1 polymer ?
#
loop_
_entity_poly.entity_id
_entity_poly.type
_entity_poly.pdbx_seq_one_letter_code
_entity_poly.pdbx_strand_id
1 'polypeptide(L)' 'MKRKLTLTVDAQLLPVAKQYARSRGVSLSSLVEGALRAMAAGHTQSFASRWRGRLQSAGRDDGRYEALARKYL' A
#
# COMPACT_ATOMS: atom_id res chain seq x y z
N MET A 1 7.03 -9.15 -2.83
CA MET A 1 7.19 -9.24 -4.31
C MET A 1 6.90 -7.88 -4.94
N LYS A 2 7.63 -7.47 -5.98
CA LYS A 2 7.40 -6.18 -6.66
C LYS A 2 6.34 -6.32 -7.77
N ARG A 3 5.56 -5.26 -8.02
CA ARG A 3 4.58 -5.18 -9.12
C ARG A 3 5.02 -4.09 -10.11
N LYS A 4 4.77 -4.30 -11.41
CA LYS A 4 5.08 -3.31 -12.46
C LYS A 4 4.14 -2.11 -12.33
N LEU A 5 4.72 -0.92 -12.42
CA LEU A 5 4.01 0.36 -12.50
C LEU A 5 4.50 1.08 -13.76
N THR A 6 3.56 1.45 -14.64
CA THR A 6 3.83 2.29 -15.81
C THR A 6 3.33 3.70 -15.49
N LEU A 7 4.17 4.71 -15.69
CA LEU A 7 3.85 6.11 -15.40
C LEU A 7 4.05 6.95 -16.66
N THR A 8 3.12 7.87 -16.90
CA THR A 8 3.31 8.96 -17.86
C THR A 8 3.92 10.13 -17.10
N VAL A 9 5.02 10.66 -17.62
CA VAL A 9 5.76 11.78 -17.04
C VAL A 9 6.18 12.73 -18.16
N ASP A 10 6.52 13.97 -17.80
CA ASP A 10 7.12 14.90 -18.74
C ASP A 10 8.42 14.32 -19.32
N ALA A 11 8.54 14.35 -20.65
CA ALA A 11 9.69 13.84 -21.37
C ALA A 11 10.99 14.57 -20.98
N GLN A 12 10.91 15.86 -20.67
CA GLN A 12 12.06 16.68 -20.26
C GLN A 12 12.53 16.35 -18.84
N LEU A 13 11.65 15.80 -18.00
CA LEU A 13 11.98 15.43 -16.62
C LEU A 13 12.80 14.13 -16.56
N LEU A 14 12.59 13.20 -17.51
CA LEU A 14 13.17 11.86 -17.46
C LEU A 14 14.73 11.85 -17.45
N PRO A 15 15.44 12.64 -18.28
CA PRO A 15 16.90 12.69 -18.24
C PRO A 15 17.43 13.20 -16.90
N VAL A 16 16.86 14.30 -16.40
CA VAL A 16 17.26 14.92 -15.14
C VAL A 16 17.03 13.97 -13.96
N ALA A 17 15.86 13.32 -13.91
CA ALA A 17 15.54 12.36 -12.85
C ALA A 17 16.47 11.14 -12.86
N LYS A 18 16.84 10.63 -14.05
CA LYS A 18 17.82 9.53 -14.17
C LYS A 18 19.21 9.96 -13.71
N GLN A 19 19.66 11.16 -14.08
CA GLN A 19 20.95 11.69 -13.65
C GLN A 19 20.99 11.86 -12.13
N TYR A 20 19.91 12.38 -11.54
CA TYR A 20 19.77 12.52 -10.10
C TYR A 20 19.77 11.17 -9.36
N ALA A 21 19.09 10.16 -9.90
CA ALA A 21 19.12 8.81 -9.31
C ALA A 21 20.55 8.23 -9.37
N ARG A 22 21.24 8.40 -10.50
CA ARG A 22 22.62 7.93 -10.69
C ARG A 22 23.61 8.62 -9.77
N SER A 23 23.50 9.93 -9.56
CA SER A 23 24.39 10.66 -8.63
C SER A 23 24.22 10.20 -7.18
N ARG A 24 23.09 9.58 -6.84
CA ARG A 24 22.81 8.96 -5.54
C ARG A 24 23.08 7.45 -5.50
N GLY A 25 23.64 6.87 -6.57
CA GLY A 25 23.93 5.43 -6.63
C GLY A 25 22.69 4.53 -6.67
N VAL A 26 21.52 5.06 -7.04
CA VAL A 26 20.25 4.31 -7.08
C VAL A 26 19.62 4.32 -8.48
N SER A 27 18.70 3.39 -8.73
CA SER A 27 17.89 3.42 -9.94
C SER A 27 16.72 4.40 -9.82
N LEU A 28 16.21 4.88 -10.96
CA LEU A 28 15.00 5.70 -11.00
C LEU A 28 13.80 4.97 -10.37
N SER A 29 13.67 3.66 -10.59
CA SER A 29 12.60 2.86 -9.98
C SER A 29 12.69 2.80 -8.46
N SER A 30 13.90 2.71 -7.90
CA SER A 30 14.14 2.76 -6.45
C SER A 30 13.78 4.13 -5.88
N LEU A 31 14.14 5.19 -6.59
CA LEU A 31 13.82 6.57 -6.22
C LEU A 31 12.30 6.82 -6.20
N VAL A 32 11.59 6.39 -7.24
CA VAL A 32 10.13 6.47 -7.30
C VAL A 32 9.47 5.64 -6.20
N GLU A 33 9.95 4.41 -5.95
CA GLU A 33 9.43 3.57 -4.87
C GLU A 33 9.62 4.23 -3.49
N GLY A 34 10.78 4.84 -3.24
CA GLY A 34 11.07 5.58 -2.01
C GLY A 34 10.14 6.79 -1.81
N ALA A 35 9.94 7.59 -2.85
CA ALA A 35 9.03 8.73 -2.80
C ALA A 35 7.58 8.30 -2.55
N LEU A 36 7.11 7.27 -3.24
CA LEU A 36 5.77 6.70 -3.02
C LEU A 36 5.60 6.19 -1.59
N ARG A 37 6.62 5.53 -1.02
CA ARG A 37 6.59 5.05 0.36
C ARG A 37 6.54 6.19 1.37
N ALA A 38 7.32 7.24 1.17
CA ALA A 38 7.33 8.42 2.04
C ALA A 38 5.96 9.12 2.05
N MET A 39 5.34 9.28 0.87
CA MET A 39 3.98 9.85 0.78
C MET A 39 2.92 8.95 1.43
N ALA A 40 3.05 7.63 1.27
CA ALA A 40 2.13 6.66 1.85
C ALA A 40 2.23 6.56 3.38
N ALA A 41 3.41 6.77 3.96
CA ALA A 41 3.61 6.74 5.41
C ALA A 41 2.73 7.77 6.14
N GLY A 42 2.48 8.93 5.53
CA GLY A 42 1.54 9.95 6.03
C GLY A 42 0.07 9.66 5.75
N HIS A 43 -0.24 8.67 4.91
CA HIS A 43 -1.60 8.33 4.45
C HIS A 43 -2.05 6.95 4.94
N THR A 44 -1.58 6.52 6.11
CA THR A 44 -2.09 5.27 6.70
C THR A 44 -3.57 5.48 7.04
N GLN A 45 -4.45 5.12 6.10
CA GLN A 45 -5.89 5.10 6.31
C GLN A 45 -6.17 4.25 7.54
N SER A 46 -6.83 4.83 8.54
CA SER A 46 -7.22 4.08 9.72
C SER A 46 -8.12 2.91 9.31
N PHE A 47 -8.21 1.88 10.15
CA PHE A 47 -9.13 0.77 9.92
C PHE A 47 -10.55 1.27 9.58
N ALA A 48 -11.00 2.34 10.27
CA ALA A 48 -12.27 3.00 10.01
C ALA A 48 -12.36 3.63 8.61
N SER A 49 -11.29 4.21 8.06
CA SER A 49 -11.29 4.77 6.70
C SER A 49 -11.30 3.70 5.61
N ARG A 50 -10.75 2.51 5.90
CA ARG A 50 -10.77 1.35 4.99
C ARG A 50 -12.09 0.58 5.04
N TRP A 51 -12.88 0.80 6.08
CA TRP A 51 -14.12 0.09 6.35
C TRP A 51 -15.22 0.53 5.38
N ARG A 52 -15.64 -0.35 4.47
CA ARG A 52 -16.72 -0.07 3.49
C ARG A 52 -18.14 -0.27 4.05
N GLY A 53 -18.30 -0.25 5.38
CA GLY A 53 -19.61 -0.33 6.04
C GLY A 53 -20.26 -1.71 6.05
N ARG A 54 -19.58 -2.79 5.60
CA ARG A 54 -20.17 -4.13 5.55
C ARG A 54 -19.37 -5.11 6.41
N LEU A 55 -19.85 -5.34 7.64
CA LEU A 55 -19.51 -6.53 8.40
C LEU A 55 -20.41 -7.65 7.88
N GLN A 56 -19.88 -8.59 7.10
CA GLN A 56 -20.55 -9.87 6.92
C GLN A 56 -20.15 -10.75 8.09
N SER A 57 -21.11 -11.07 8.96
CA SER A 57 -20.92 -12.11 9.96
C SER A 57 -20.57 -13.40 9.23
N ALA A 58 -19.50 -14.08 9.66
CA ALA A 58 -19.30 -15.46 9.29
C ALA A 58 -20.56 -16.26 9.67
N GLY A 59 -20.98 -17.20 8.82
CA GLY A 59 -22.13 -18.05 9.11
C GLY A 59 -21.97 -18.75 10.46
N ARG A 60 -23.09 -19.04 11.14
CA ARG A 60 -23.11 -19.65 12.48
C ARG A 60 -22.38 -21.01 12.57
N ASP A 61 -22.12 -21.67 11.44
CA ASP A 61 -21.45 -22.97 11.38
C ASP A 61 -19.90 -22.87 11.30
N ASP A 62 -19.32 -21.69 11.53
CA ASP A 62 -17.87 -21.55 11.69
C ASP A 62 -17.46 -21.91 13.13
N GLY A 63 -16.68 -22.98 13.31
CA GLY A 63 -16.19 -23.39 14.63
C GLY A 63 -15.39 -22.31 15.36
N ARG A 64 -14.82 -21.34 14.63
CA ARG A 64 -14.17 -20.17 15.22
C ARG A 64 -15.17 -19.18 15.81
N TYR A 65 -16.34 -19.04 15.18
CA TYR A 65 -17.43 -18.23 15.71
C TYR A 65 -17.94 -18.80 17.03
N GLU A 66 -18.17 -20.12 17.10
CA GLU A 66 -18.62 -20.78 18.34
C GLU A 66 -17.62 -20.60 19.50
N ALA A 67 -16.33 -20.76 19.22
CA ALA A 67 -15.27 -20.58 20.22
C ALA A 67 -15.22 -19.15 20.76
N LEU A 68 -15.43 -18.15 19.89
CA LEU A 68 -15.45 -16.74 20.27
C LEU A 68 -16.73 -16.38 21.03
N ALA A 69 -17.89 -16.89 20.60
CA ALA A 69 -19.16 -16.70 21.29
C ALA A 69 -19.07 -17.21 22.72
N ARG A 70 -18.60 -18.45 22.94
CA ARG A 70 -18.43 -19.00 24.29
C ARG A 70 -17.51 -18.17 25.20
N LYS A 71 -16.55 -17.46 24.61
CA LYS A 71 -15.57 -16.67 25.38
C LYS A 71 -16.08 -15.29 25.78
N TYR A 72 -16.95 -14.68 24.98
CA TYR A 72 -17.28 -13.24 25.10
C TYR A 72 -18.77 -12.91 25.14
N LEU A 73 -19.66 -13.84 24.79
CA LEU A 73 -21.12 -13.69 24.87
C LEU A 73 -21.66 -14.60 25.97
#